data_AF-A0A178DIF4-F1
#
_entry.id   AF-A0A178DIF4-F1
#
_cell.length_a   1.000
_cell.length_b   1.000
_cell.length_c   1.000
_cell.angle_alpha   90.00
_cell.angle_beta   90.00
_cell.angle_gamma   90.00
#
_symmetry.space_group_name_H-M   'P 1'
#
loop_
_entity.id
_entity.type
_entity.pdbx_description
1 polymer ?
#
loop_
_entity_poly.entity_id
_entity_poly.type
_entity_poly.pdbx_seq_one_letter_code
_entity_poly.pdbx_strand_id
1 'polypeptide(L)'
;MHRRQDLYGTDSELFRPERWDEDLPLFRDPINAKWGYIPFGVGPRTCLGMDFALTEAAYTIVRLLNEFPTIALPGDEVTETGYDEVERRAIDPNLITYSGKRCA
;
A
#
# COMPACT_ATOMS: atom_id res chain seq x y z
N MET A 1 -8.55 15.08 -5.20
CA MET A 1 -9.48 13.93 -5.14
C MET A 1 -8.99 12.88 -4.15
N HIS A 2 -7.78 12.34 -4.29
CA HIS A 2 -7.28 11.23 -3.43
C HIS A 2 -7.08 11.58 -1.94
N ARG A 3 -7.13 12.86 -1.57
CA ARG A 3 -7.05 13.38 -0.19
C ARG A 3 -8.40 13.83 0.38
N ARG A 4 -9.50 13.46 -0.28
CA ARG A 4 -10.84 13.86 0.15
C ARG A 4 -11.29 13.03 1.33
N GLN A 5 -11.45 13.68 2.49
CA GLN A 5 -11.87 12.99 3.71
C GLN A 5 -13.29 12.39 3.64
N ASP A 6 -14.16 12.96 2.80
CA ASP A 6 -15.51 12.44 2.60
C ASP A 6 -15.54 11.11 1.83
N LEU A 7 -14.48 10.79 1.08
CA LEU A 7 -14.33 9.52 0.35
C LEU A 7 -13.39 8.55 1.08
N TYR A 8 -12.27 9.07 1.57
CA TYR A 8 -11.16 8.32 2.16
C TYR A 8 -11.13 8.40 3.68
N GLY A 9 -12.14 8.93 4.37
CA GLY A 9 -12.13 9.07 5.83
C GLY A 9 -11.26 10.21 6.35
N THR A 10 -11.38 10.52 7.64
CA THR A 10 -10.70 11.66 8.29
C THR A 10 -9.18 11.54 8.29
N ASP A 11 -8.67 10.33 8.10
CA ASP A 11 -7.27 9.96 8.05
C ASP A 11 -6.73 9.86 6.62
N SER A 12 -7.33 10.57 5.66
CA SER A 12 -6.96 10.54 4.24
C SER A 12 -5.51 10.97 3.93
N GLU A 13 -4.85 11.65 4.87
CA GLU A 13 -3.44 12.04 4.76
C GLU A 13 -2.48 10.93 5.26
N LEU A 14 -2.99 9.94 5.98
CA LEU A 14 -2.18 8.87 6.56
C LEU A 14 -2.06 7.69 5.59
N PHE A 15 -0.86 7.11 5.54
CA PHE A 15 -0.64 5.86 4.85
C PHE A 15 -1.25 4.69 5.66
N ARG A 16 -2.34 4.10 5.15
CA ARG A 16 -3.00 2.89 5.67
C ARG A 16 -3.40 1.95 4.52
N PRO A 17 -2.64 0.88 4.24
CA PRO A 17 -2.96 -0.10 3.19
C PRO A 17 -4.29 -0.83 3.39
N GLU A 18 -4.66 -1.13 4.63
CA GLU A 18 -5.82 -1.93 5.04
C GLU A 18 -7.14 -1.23 4.69
N ARG A 19 -7.07 0.08 4.44
CA ARG A 19 -8.16 0.90 3.93
C ARG A 19 -8.84 0.27 2.71
N TRP A 20 -8.09 -0.43 1.85
CA TRP A 20 -8.63 -1.03 0.64
C TRP A 20 -9.52 -2.26 0.88
N ASP A 21 -9.48 -2.84 2.09
CA ASP A 21 -10.34 -3.96 2.51
C ASP A 21 -11.56 -3.50 3.33
N GLU A 22 -11.66 -2.21 3.65
CA GLU A 22 -12.74 -1.62 4.45
C GLU A 22 -13.91 -1.11 3.58
N ASP A 23 -15.12 -1.08 4.14
CA ASP A 23 -16.30 -0.47 3.50
C ASP A 23 -16.25 1.07 3.61
N LEU A 24 -15.47 1.69 2.72
CA LEU A 24 -15.34 3.14 2.63
C LEU A 24 -16.50 3.80 1.85
N PRO A 25 -16.82 5.07 2.14
CA PRO A 25 -17.69 5.88 1.29
C PRO A 25 -17.27 5.90 -0.19
N LEU A 26 -15.96 5.76 -0.46
CA LEU A 26 -15.40 5.60 -1.80
C LEU A 26 -16.06 4.48 -2.62
N PHE A 27 -16.42 3.35 -1.99
CA PHE A 27 -16.93 2.15 -2.67
C PHE A 27 -18.45 2.03 -2.68
N ARG A 28 -19.15 2.85 -1.87
CA ARG A 28 -20.61 2.78 -1.71
C ARG A 28 -21.39 3.36 -2.89
N ASP A 29 -20.80 4.34 -3.58
CA ASP A 29 -21.40 4.98 -4.76
C ASP A 29 -20.75 4.46 -6.06
N PRO A 30 -21.54 4.05 -7.08
CA PRO A 30 -21.00 3.51 -8.33
C PRO A 30 -20.13 4.47 -9.14
N ILE A 31 -20.32 5.79 -8.99
CA ILE A 31 -19.52 6.80 -9.68
C ILE A 31 -18.19 6.94 -8.94
N ASN A 32 -18.20 7.10 -7.62
CA ASN A 32 -16.99 7.19 -6.82
C ASN A 32 -16.16 5.91 -6.88
N ALA A 33 -16.78 4.74 -6.96
CA ALA A 33 -16.06 3.47 -7.11
C ALA A 33 -15.25 3.41 -8.41
N LYS A 34 -15.73 4.05 -9.49
CA LYS A 34 -15.07 4.06 -10.81
C LYS A 34 -14.09 5.22 -11.00
N TRP A 35 -14.40 6.37 -10.40
CA TRP A 35 -13.70 7.63 -10.67
C TRP A 35 -13.00 8.21 -9.45
N GLY A 36 -13.16 7.61 -8.27
CA GLY A 36 -12.62 8.11 -7.02
C GLY A 36 -11.14 7.79 -6.81
N TYR A 37 -10.64 6.69 -7.41
CA TYR A 37 -9.22 6.34 -7.41
C TYR A 37 -8.70 6.21 -8.85
N ILE A 38 -7.83 7.14 -9.25
CA ILE A 38 -7.39 7.32 -10.66
C ILE A 38 -5.89 7.64 -10.75
N PRO A 39 -5.00 6.83 -10.15
CA PRO A 39 -3.55 7.10 -10.14
C PRO A 39 -2.92 7.06 -11.55
N PHE A 40 -3.50 6.28 -12.45
CA PHE A 40 -3.04 6.12 -13.84
C PHE A 40 -3.96 6.82 -14.87
N GLY A 41 -4.86 7.69 -14.37
CA GLY A 41 -5.94 8.26 -15.16
C GLY A 41 -7.02 7.23 -15.51
N VAL A 42 -8.04 7.69 -16.24
CA VAL A 42 -9.23 6.90 -16.61
C VAL A 42 -9.76 7.38 -17.95
N GLY A 43 -10.30 6.47 -18.76
CA GLY A 43 -10.86 6.76 -20.08
C GLY A 43 -9.86 6.51 -21.24
N PRO A 44 -10.10 7.08 -22.44
CA PRO A 44 -9.33 6.76 -23.66
C PRO A 44 -7.85 7.19 -23.62
N ARG A 45 -7.46 7.94 -22.59
CA ARG A 45 -6.10 8.42 -22.36
C ARG A 45 -5.51 7.90 -21.05
N THR A 46 -6.03 6.78 -20.54
CA THR A 46 -5.42 6.03 -19.42
C THR A 46 -3.97 5.66 -19.75
N CYS A 47 -3.12 5.60 -18.73
CA CYS A 47 -1.75 5.12 -18.87
C CYS A 47 -1.73 3.72 -19.50
N LEU A 48 -1.12 3.61 -20.68
CA LEU A 48 -0.95 2.34 -21.38
C LEU A 48 -0.09 1.34 -20.58
N GLY A 49 0.79 1.86 -19.72
CA GLY A 49 1.69 1.08 -18.88
C GLY A 49 1.13 0.74 -17.49
N MET A 50 -0.16 0.94 -17.22
CA MET A 50 -0.75 0.70 -15.90
C MET A 50 -0.49 -0.74 -15.40
N ASP A 51 -0.82 -1.74 -16.22
CA ASP A 51 -0.65 -3.14 -15.83
C ASP A 51 0.83 -3.51 -15.69
N PHE A 52 1.68 -2.95 -16.54
CA PHE A 52 3.13 -3.14 -16.47
C PHE A 52 3.70 -2.56 -15.17
N ALA A 53 3.36 -1.31 -14.84
CA ALA A 53 3.84 -0.63 -13.64
C ALA A 53 3.39 -1.33 -12.36
N LEU A 54 2.12 -1.77 -12.30
CA LEU A 54 1.60 -2.53 -11.16
C LEU A 54 2.31 -3.88 -10.99
N THR A 55 2.55 -4.57 -12.11
CA THR A 55 3.27 -5.86 -12.10
C THR A 55 4.72 -5.69 -11.66
N GLU A 56 5.42 -4.69 -12.20
CA GLU A 56 6.81 -4.39 -11.86
C GLU A 56 6.94 -3.98 -10.39
N ALA A 57 6.05 -3.12 -9.89
CA ALA A 57 6.02 -2.72 -8.49
C ALA A 57 5.78 -3.92 -7.56
N ALA A 58 4.76 -4.74 -7.84
CA ALA A 58 4.45 -5.92 -7.04
C ALA A 58 5.62 -6.93 -7.02
N TYR A 59 6.20 -7.22 -8.19
CA TYR A 59 7.38 -8.07 -8.30
C TYR A 59 8.56 -7.52 -7.50
N THR A 60 8.82 -6.21 -7.60
CA THR A 60 9.94 -5.55 -6.92
C THR A 60 9.77 -5.60 -5.40
N ILE A 61 8.56 -5.34 -4.88
CA ILE A 61 8.24 -5.42 -3.45
C ILE A 61 8.48 -6.86 -2.94
N VAL A 62 7.95 -7.86 -3.63
CA VAL A 62 8.13 -9.28 -3.24
C VAL A 62 9.61 -9.69 -3.30
N ARG A 63 10.36 -9.23 -4.31
CA ARG A 63 11.80 -9.50 -4.40
C ARG A 63 12.59 -8.83 -3.28
N LEU A 64 12.27 -7.60 -2.92
CA LEU A 64 12.88 -6.89 -1.79
C LEU A 64 12.66 -7.64 -0.48
N LEU A 65 11.42 -8.05 -0.19
CA LEU A 65 11.09 -8.79 1.03
C LEU A 65 11.74 -10.18 1.09
N ASN A 66 11.96 -10.83 -0.05
CA ASN A 66 12.64 -12.12 -0.10
C ASN A 66 14.17 -12.03 0.05
N GLU A 67 14.78 -10.96 -0.47
CA GLU A 67 16.24 -10.78 -0.43
C GLU A 67 16.72 -10.20 0.90
N PHE A 68 15.95 -9.27 1.48
CA PHE A 68 16.32 -8.56 2.69
C PHE A 68 15.44 -9.01 3.87
N PRO A 69 15.98 -9.81 4.81
CA PRO A 69 15.21 -10.34 5.93
C PRO A 69 14.84 -9.27 6.97
N THR A 70 15.47 -8.09 6.92
CA THR A 70 15.17 -7.00 7.85
C THR A 70 15.23 -5.67 7.11
N ILE A 71 14.16 -4.90 7.25
CA ILE A 71 14.03 -3.54 6.72
C ILE A 71 13.69 -2.65 7.91
N ALA A 72 14.52 -1.64 8.18
CA ALA A 72 14.34 -0.74 9.32
C ALA A 72 14.57 0.70 8.89
N LEU A 73 13.78 1.61 9.46
CA LEU A 73 13.97 3.04 9.29
C LEU A 73 15.14 3.53 10.16
N PRO A 74 15.85 4.59 9.73
CA PRO A 74 16.79 5.30 10.60
C PRO A 74 16.07 5.81 11.86
N GLY A 75 16.73 5.73 13.02
CA GLY A 75 16.10 5.95 14.33
C GLY A 75 15.49 7.34 14.58
N ASP A 76 15.78 8.32 13.71
CA ASP A 76 15.37 9.72 13.87
C ASP A 76 14.26 10.16 12.90
N GLU A 77 13.76 9.27 12.03
CA GLU A 77 12.71 9.61 11.07
C GLU A 77 11.30 9.33 11.61
N VAL A 78 10.47 10.36 11.64
CA VAL A 78 9.03 10.28 11.95
C VAL A 78 8.28 9.96 10.66
N THR A 79 7.48 8.88 10.67
CA THR A 79 6.65 8.48 9.55
C THR A 79 5.25 9.06 9.68
N GLU A 80 4.72 9.69 8.62
CA GLU A 80 3.29 10.09 8.51
C GLU A 80 2.34 8.89 8.29
N THR A 81 2.72 7.71 8.79
CA THR A 81 1.93 6.50 8.70
C THR A 81 0.87 6.50 9.80
N GLY A 82 -0.33 5.94 9.55
CA GLY A 82 -1.31 5.71 10.63
C GLY A 82 -0.90 4.65 11.66
N TYR A 83 0.36 4.23 11.63
CA TYR A 83 1.00 3.16 12.38
C TYR A 83 1.95 3.72 13.44
N ASP A 84 1.50 4.71 14.19
CA ASP A 84 2.33 5.26 15.26
C ASP A 84 2.23 4.39 16.51
N GLU A 85 3.34 3.71 16.77
CA GLU A 85 3.75 2.99 18.00
C GLU A 85 3.32 1.52 18.21
N VAL A 86 2.13 1.08 17.78
CA VAL A 86 1.62 -0.25 18.22
C VAL A 86 2.34 -1.44 17.56
N GLU A 87 2.88 -1.28 16.34
CA GLU A 87 3.51 -2.38 15.58
C GLU A 87 5.04 -2.37 15.53
N ARG A 88 5.73 -1.39 16.15
CA ARG A 88 7.20 -1.50 16.36
C ARG A 88 7.58 -2.77 17.14
N ARG A 89 6.60 -3.41 17.78
CA ARG A 89 6.72 -4.68 18.51
C ARG A 89 6.12 -5.90 17.78
N ALA A 90 5.41 -5.71 16.67
CA ALA A 90 4.66 -6.76 15.96
C ALA A 90 5.33 -7.25 14.68
N ILE A 91 6.22 -6.45 14.07
CA ILE A 91 7.18 -6.99 13.10
C ILE A 91 8.24 -7.75 13.91
N ASP A 92 7.90 -8.95 14.37
CA ASP A 92 8.90 -9.87 14.88
C ASP A 92 9.94 -10.05 13.75
N PRO A 93 11.22 -9.72 13.99
CA PRO A 93 12.28 -9.92 12.99
C PRO A 93 12.39 -11.39 12.55
N ASN A 94 11.73 -12.33 13.25
CA ASN A 94 11.59 -13.72 12.85
C ASN A 94 10.29 -14.05 12.09
N LEU A 95 9.29 -13.15 12.01
CA LEU A 95 8.01 -13.43 11.34
C LEU A 95 8.07 -13.15 9.82
N ILE A 96 9.01 -12.32 9.36
CA ILE A 96 9.41 -12.27 7.94
C ILE A 96 10.55 -13.27 7.65
N THR A 97 10.62 -14.38 8.39
CA THR A 97 11.36 -15.54 7.88
C THR A 97 10.43 -16.29 6.94
N TYR A 98 10.37 -15.86 5.67
CA TYR A 98 9.98 -16.79 4.62
C TYR A 98 11.04 -17.89 4.64
N SER A 99 10.72 -19.02 5.28
CA SER A 99 11.45 -20.28 5.16
C SER A 99 11.23 -20.82 3.74
N GLY A 100 11.65 -20.04 2.76
CA GLY A 100 11.89 -20.50 1.41
C GLY A 100 13.01 -21.49 1.50
N LYS A 101 12.65 -22.78 1.55
CA LYS A 101 13.56 -23.85 1.19
C LYS A 101 14.25 -23.40 -0.09
N ARG A 102 15.56 -23.19 -0.02
CA ARG A 102 16.40 -23.10 -1.22
C ARG A 102 16.11 -24.38 -2.00
N CYS A 103 15.28 -24.31 -3.03
CA CYS A 103 15.19 -25.37 -4.02
C CYS A 103 16.58 -25.42 -4.67
N ALA A 104 17.32 -26.46 -4.33
CA ALA A 104 18.53 -26.86 -5.04
C ALA A 104 18.18 -27.30 -6.47
#